data_AF-A0A699TPQ4-F1
#
_entry.id   AF-A0A699TPQ4-F1
#
_cell.length_a   1.000
_cell.length_b   1.000
_cell.length_c   1.000
_cell.angle_alpha   90.00
_cell.angle_beta   90.00
_cell.angle_gamma   90.00
#
_symmetry.space_group_name_H-M   'P 1'
#
loop_
_entity.id
_entity.type
_entity.pdbx_description
1 polymer ?
#
loop_
_entity_poly.entity_id
_entity_poly.type
_entity_poly.pdbx_seq_one_letter_code
_entity_poly.pdbx_strand_id
1 'polypeptide(L)'
;MCAELEEAVGARNWLDMVAMNYQKFMSEHQFAIKMNRLCVEMIEACQDRIYFVRELESVVGVTVTAKTFVFFKEMMEKKGSGEWQLHDLGKEAKERAFEIELFV
;
A
#
# COMPACT_ATOMS: atom_id res chain seq x y z
N MET A 1 24.26 -27.05 -0.31
CA MET A 1 23.43 -26.13 0.49
C MET A 1 22.06 -26.70 0.86
N CYS A 2 21.09 -26.92 -0.05
CA CYS A 2 19.76 -27.43 0.36
C CYS A 2 19.79 -28.88 0.90
N ALA A 3 20.54 -29.79 0.27
CA ALA A 3 20.64 -31.19 0.73
C ALA A 3 21.37 -31.33 2.08
N GLU A 4 22.44 -30.55 2.30
CA GLU A 4 23.19 -30.54 3.57
C GLU A 4 22.38 -29.94 4.72
N LEU A 5 21.54 -28.93 4.44
CA LEU A 5 20.59 -28.39 5.41
C LEU A 5 19.47 -29.39 5.72
N GLU A 6 18.89 -30.03 4.70
CA GLU A 6 17.87 -31.06 4.87
C GLU A 6 18.37 -32.23 5.73
N GLU A 7 19.60 -32.67 5.50
CA GLU A 7 20.26 -33.70 6.31
C GLU A 7 20.51 -33.23 7.75
N ALA A 8 20.94 -31.98 7.94
CA ALA A 8 21.25 -31.43 9.26
C ALA A 8 20.03 -31.20 10.15
N VAL A 9 18.90 -30.73 9.60
CA VAL A 9 17.68 -30.48 10.38
C VAL A 9 16.71 -31.67 10.37
N GLY A 10 16.91 -32.63 9.48
CA GLY A 10 16.01 -33.75 9.25
C GLY A 10 14.83 -33.38 8.36
N ALA A 11 14.38 -34.33 7.54
CA ALA A 11 13.41 -34.11 6.47
C ALA A 11 12.09 -33.43 6.91
N ARG A 12 11.55 -33.76 8.10
CA ARG A 12 10.32 -33.14 8.60
C ARG A 12 10.53 -31.66 8.95
N ASN A 13 11.60 -31.34 9.70
CA ASN A 13 11.90 -29.95 10.08
C ASN A 13 12.31 -29.11 8.86
N TRP A 14 12.96 -29.73 7.88
CA TRP A 14 13.25 -29.09 6.59
C TRP A 14 11.97 -28.67 5.86
N LEU A 15 10.99 -29.58 5.72
CA LEU A 15 9.71 -29.27 5.09
C LEU A 15 8.95 -28.16 5.83
N ASP A 16 8.94 -28.20 7.17
CA ASP A 16 8.31 -27.15 7.98
C ASP A 16 9.00 -25.79 7.76
N MET A 17 10.34 -25.77 7.73
CA MET A 17 11.11 -24.55 7.46
C MET A 17 10.88 -24.00 6.06
N VAL A 18 10.81 -24.86 5.03
CA VAL A 18 10.51 -24.45 3.66
C VAL A 18 9.08 -23.92 3.56
N ALA A 19 8.12 -24.58 4.20
CA ALA A 19 6.72 -24.13 4.24
C ALA A 19 6.58 -22.76 4.90
N MET A 20 7.25 -22.54 6.04
CA MET A 20 7.27 -21.25 6.73
C MET A 20 7.90 -20.15 5.86
N ASN A 21 9.04 -20.42 5.23
CA ASN A 21 9.69 -19.45 4.34
C ASN A 21 8.81 -19.10 3.14
N TYR A 22 8.14 -20.09 2.54
CA TYR A 22 7.23 -19.85 1.42
C TYR A 22 6.01 -19.02 1.87
N GLN A 23 5.44 -19.31 3.03
CA GLN A 23 4.35 -18.51 3.61
C GLN A 23 4.80 -17.06 3.86
N LYS A 24 5.99 -16.86 4.43
CA LYS A 24 6.57 -15.54 4.65
C LYS A 24 6.73 -14.78 3.33
N PHE A 25 7.37 -15.40 2.34
CA PHE A 25 7.54 -14.82 1.01
C PHE A 25 6.20 -14.41 0.36
N MET A 26 5.19 -15.29 0.41
CA MET A 26 3.86 -15.00 -0.10
C MET A 26 3.21 -13.81 0.62
N SER A 27 3.38 -13.72 1.95
CA SER A 27 2.86 -12.60 2.74
C SER A 27 3.53 -11.27 2.41
N GLU A 28 4.84 -11.27 2.14
CA GLU A 28 5.60 -10.09 1.71
C GLU A 28 5.21 -9.64 0.31
N HIS A 29 5.05 -10.59 -0.61
CA HIS A 29 4.61 -10.32 -1.97
C HIS A 29 3.19 -9.71 -1.99
N GLN A 30 2.26 -10.26 -1.21
CA GLN A 30 0.91 -9.70 -1.09
C GLN A 30 0.92 -8.28 -0.49
N PHE A 31 1.76 -8.04 0.51
CA PHE A 31 1.93 -6.70 1.08
C PHE A 31 2.47 -5.70 0.05
N ALA A 32 3.49 -6.09 -0.73
CA ALA A 32 4.03 -5.26 -1.80
C ALA A 32 2.96 -4.90 -2.85
N ILE A 33 2.10 -5.84 -3.24
CA ILE A 33 0.97 -5.58 -4.15
C ILE A 33 0.03 -4.53 -3.56
N LYS A 34 -0.37 -4.68 -2.29
CA LYS A 34 -1.26 -3.72 -1.62
C LYS A 34 -0.64 -2.32 -1.55
N MET A 35 0.64 -2.23 -1.20
CA MET A 35 1.37 -0.96 -1.16
C MET A 35 1.47 -0.31 -2.54
N ASN A 36 1.79 -1.08 -3.58
CA ASN A 36 1.87 -0.56 -4.94
C ASN A 36 0.53 -0.01 -5.43
N ARG A 37 -0.56 -0.74 -5.18
CA ARG A 37 -1.92 -0.27 -5.51
C ARG A 37 -2.22 1.05 -4.82
N LEU A 38 -1.92 1.15 -3.53
CA LEU A 38 -2.16 2.37 -2.77
C LEU A 38 -1.33 3.56 -3.28
N CYS A 39 -0.06 3.33 -3.64
CA CYS A 39 0.78 4.35 -4.26
C CYS A 39 0.16 4.87 -5.56
N VAL A 40 -0.41 4.00 -6.40
CA VAL A 40 -1.11 4.41 -7.62
C VAL A 40 -2.33 5.25 -7.29
N GLU A 41 -3.18 4.82 -6.36
CA GLU A 41 -4.36 5.57 -5.92
C GLU A 41 -3.99 6.96 -5.35
N MET A 42 -2.88 7.07 -4.62
CA MET A 42 -2.34 8.35 -4.13
C MET A 42 -1.83 9.24 -5.26
N ILE A 43 -1.13 8.68 -6.25
CA ILE A 43 -0.65 9.43 -7.42
C ILE A 43 -1.83 10.01 -8.19
N GLU A 44 -2.87 9.21 -8.43
CA GLU A 44 -4.10 9.67 -9.10
C GLU A 44 -4.77 10.79 -8.31
N ALA A 45 -4.92 10.64 -6.99
CA ALA A 45 -5.50 11.69 -6.14
C ALA A 45 -4.67 12.99 -6.16
N CYS A 46 -3.34 12.89 -6.24
CA CYS A 46 -2.45 14.04 -6.41
C CYS A 46 -2.64 14.70 -7.78
N GLN A 47 -2.78 13.92 -8.85
CA GLN A 47 -3.02 14.42 -10.20
C GLN A 47 -4.37 15.13 -10.30
N ASP A 48 -5.43 14.57 -9.73
CA ASP A 48 -6.76 15.18 -9.67
C ASP A 48 -6.72 16.56 -8.99
N ARG A 49 -5.96 16.69 -7.88
CA ARG A 49 -5.75 17.97 -7.20
C ARG A 49 -5.00 18.99 -8.06
N ILE A 50 -3.95 18.56 -8.76
CA ILE A 50 -3.19 19.44 -9.66
C ILE A 50 -4.09 19.93 -10.80
N TYR A 51 -4.89 19.05 -11.39
CA TYR A 51 -5.84 19.40 -12.44
C TYR A 51 -6.85 20.43 -11.94
N PHE A 52 -7.43 20.20 -10.76
CA PHE A 52 -8.37 21.13 -10.13
C PHE A 52 -7.77 22.53 -9.90
N VAL A 53 -6.54 22.62 -9.38
CA VAL A 53 -5.85 23.91 -9.18
C VAL A 53 -5.64 24.64 -10.50
N ARG A 54 -5.18 23.93 -11.54
CA ARG A 54 -5.01 24.52 -12.89
C ARG A 54 -6.34 25.00 -13.48
N GLU A 55 -7.42 24.27 -13.23
CA GLU A 55 -8.75 24.65 -13.69
C GLU A 55 -9.32 25.86 -12.94
N LEU A 56 -8.92 26.07 -11.69
CA LEU A 56 -9.24 27.27 -10.92
C LEU A 56 -8.43 28.48 -11.44
N GLU A 57 -7.15 28.30 -11.75
CA GLU A 57 -6.27 29.37 -12.24
C GLU A 57 -6.64 29.86 -13.65
N SER A 58 -7.19 28.98 -14.49
CA SER A 58 -7.47 29.30 -15.90
C SER A 58 -8.79 30.04 -16.17
N VAL A 59 -9.70 30.16 -15.19
CA VAL A 59 -11.04 30.71 -15.41
C VAL A 59 -11.27 32.00 -14.63
N VAL A 60 -11.24 33.13 -15.35
CA VAL A 60 -11.64 34.44 -14.83
C VAL A 60 -13.18 34.52 -14.80
N GLY A 61 -13.78 34.61 -13.61
CA GLY A 61 -15.19 34.99 -13.44
C GLY A 61 -16.18 33.90 -13.03
N VAL A 62 -15.75 32.63 -12.87
CA VAL A 62 -16.58 31.58 -12.22
C VAL A 62 -16.30 31.57 -10.72
N THR A 63 -17.35 31.52 -9.89
CA THR A 63 -17.22 31.45 -8.43
C THR A 63 -16.48 30.18 -8.02
N VAL A 64 -15.24 30.36 -7.54
CA VAL A 64 -14.35 29.32 -6.98
C VAL A 64 -15.10 28.33 -6.07
N THR A 65 -16.10 28.82 -5.34
CA THR A 65 -16.99 28.04 -4.47
C THR A 65 -17.74 26.91 -5.18
N ALA A 66 -18.29 27.15 -6.39
CA ALA A 66 -19.09 26.15 -7.10
C ALA A 66 -18.22 24.99 -7.63
N LYS A 67 -17.03 25.30 -8.17
CA LYS A 67 -16.07 24.28 -8.62
C LYS A 67 -15.50 23.48 -7.44
N THR A 68 -15.19 24.15 -6.35
CA THR A 68 -14.72 23.52 -5.11
C THR A 68 -15.75 22.53 -4.57
N PHE A 69 -17.04 22.89 -4.62
CA PHE A 69 -18.13 21.99 -4.23
C PHE A 69 -18.22 20.73 -5.11
N VAL A 70 -18.12 20.88 -6.44
CA VAL A 70 -18.13 19.74 -7.37
C VAL A 70 -16.91 18.83 -7.14
N PHE A 71 -15.72 19.40 -7.02
CA PHE A 71 -14.51 18.64 -6.71
C PHE A 71 -14.61 17.87 -5.40
N PHE A 72 -15.12 18.50 -4.33
CA PHE A 72 -15.32 17.80 -3.05
C PHE A 72 -16.35 16.68 -3.18
N LYS A 73 -17.43 16.88 -3.96
CA LYS A 73 -18.43 15.84 -4.20
C LYS A 73 -17.83 14.64 -4.94
N GLU A 74 -17.10 14.87 -6.03
CA GLU A 74 -16.42 13.81 -6.80
C GLU A 74 -15.37 13.08 -5.94
N MET A 75 -14.60 13.82 -5.13
CA MET A 75 -13.63 13.23 -4.21
C MET A 75 -14.30 12.40 -3.09
N MET A 76 -15.44 12.85 -2.56
CA MET A 76 -16.19 12.14 -1.52
C MET A 76 -16.83 10.86 -2.08
N GLU A 77 -17.32 10.89 -3.33
CA GLU A 77 -17.82 9.71 -4.03
C GLU A 77 -16.70 8.69 -4.32
N LYS A 78 -15.46 9.15 -4.54
CA LYS A 78 -14.27 8.29 -4.67
C LYS A 78 -13.74 7.74 -3.33
N LYS A 79 -13.93 8.45 -2.21
CA LYS A 79 -13.19 8.22 -0.95
C LYS A 79 -13.63 7.04 -0.08
N GLY A 80 -14.64 6.28 -0.47
CA GLY A 80 -15.29 5.28 0.39
C GLY A 80 -14.37 4.20 1.00
N SER A 81 -13.14 3.98 0.51
CA SER A 81 -12.29 2.85 0.96
C SER A 81 -10.83 3.17 1.31
N GLY A 82 -10.28 4.33 0.94
CA GLY A 82 -8.81 4.53 0.94
C GLY A 82 -8.17 4.90 2.28
N GLU A 83 -8.84 5.71 3.11
CA GLU A 83 -8.24 6.24 4.35
C GLU A 83 -8.03 5.17 5.43
N TRP A 84 -8.97 4.23 5.55
CA TRP A 84 -8.84 3.09 6.48
C TRP A 84 -7.76 2.11 6.04
N GLN A 85 -7.62 1.88 4.73
CA GLN A 85 -6.58 1.03 4.16
C GLN A 85 -5.17 1.59 4.40
N LEU A 86 -4.99 2.91 4.36
CA LEU A 86 -3.73 3.59 4.68
C LEU A 86 -3.30 3.38 6.13
N HIS A 87 -4.24 3.51 7.07
CA HIS A 87 -3.95 3.33 8.49
C HIS A 87 -3.50 1.89 8.78
N ASP A 88 -4.22 0.90 8.25
CA ASP A 88 -3.93 -0.51 8.49
C ASP A 88 -2.62 -0.95 7.83
N LEU A 89 -2.36 -0.53 6.59
CA LEU A 89 -1.09 -0.80 5.91
C LEU A 89 0.08 -0.09 6.58
N GLY A 90 -0.12 1.13 7.08
CA GLY A 90 0.89 1.85 7.84
C GLY A 90 1.24 1.17 9.16
N LYS A 91 0.26 0.53 9.81
CA LYS A 91 0.49 -0.30 11.00
C LYS A 91 1.24 -1.58 10.64
N GLU A 92 0.81 -2.30 9.60
CA GLU A 92 1.45 -3.53 9.11
C GLU A 92 2.90 -3.28 8.67
N ALA A 93 3.18 -2.15 8.01
CA ALA A 93 4.53 -1.74 7.62
C ALA A 93 5.46 -1.54 8.83
N LYS A 94 4.95 -0.91 9.89
CA LYS A 94 5.72 -0.69 11.14
C LYS A 94 6.01 -2.00 11.84
N GLU A 95 5.01 -2.87 11.97
CA GLU A 95 5.17 -4.19 12.59
C GLU A 95 6.23 -5.02 11.86
N ARG A 96 6.19 -5.04 10.52
CA ARG A 96 7.20 -5.72 9.69
C ARG A 96 8.60 -5.10 9.83
N ALA A 97 8.72 -3.78 9.94
CA ALA A 97 10.01 -3.12 10.15
C ALA A 97 10.63 -3.52 11.50
N PHE A 98 9.82 -3.59 12.56
CA PHE A 98 10.27 -4.08 13.87
C PHE A 98 10.70 -5.54 13.84
N GLU A 99 10.00 -6.41 13.10
CA GLU A 99 10.42 -7.81 12.94
C GLU A 99 11.80 -7.90 12.26
N ILE A 100 12.06 -7.11 11.22
CA ILE A 100 13.36 -7.11 10.53
C ILE A 100 14.47 -6.66 11.49
N GLU A 101 14.26 -5.63 12.31
CA GLU A 101 15.24 -5.15 13.29
C GLU A 101 15.54 -6.14 14.42
N LEU A 102 14.60 -7.04 14.75
CA LEU A 102 14.77 -8.06 15.78
C LEU A 102 15.55 -9.29 15.31
N PHE A 103 15.74 -9.47 14.00
CA PHE A 103 16.46 -10.61 13.40
C PHE A 103 17.81 -10.22 12.76
N VAL A 104 18.33 -9.02 13.04
CA VAL A 104 19.71 -8.56 12.72
C VAL A 104 20.59 -8.69 13.97
#